data_AF-A0AAW5L6T2-F1
#
_entry.id   AF-A0AAW5L6T2-F1
#
_cell.length_a   1.000
_cell.length_b   1.000
_cell.length_c   1.000
_cell.angle_alpha   90.00
_cell.angle_beta   90.00
_cell.angle_gamma   90.00
#
_symmetry.space_group_name_H-M   'P 1'
#
loop_
_entity.id
_entity.type
_entity.pdbx_description
1 polymer ?
#
loop_
_entity_poly.entity_id
_entity_poly.type
_entity_poly.pdbx_seq_one_letter_code
_entity_poly.pdbx_strand_id
1 'polypeptide(L)'
;MAVANTYNFQQQVRQMQANVDLILTKAPVLFGLIGAGEALTQTKFEWQNDYLNSDTGIVKTAAAADVTELVLEAGEARKFTENALVQNGLEVLRVVSVDELANKITVQRGYDATTPEAITAKAELKVIARPRPEGEDTFRKNEINDRLVSFNFSQIFSRYASVSRTQQQVNTYGVEDELDYQVNLRLQELIREANNSLIYGRKYIGSGQQPRSTGGLFAFASEQGSHVQQFGGKEIDAKSLNDAVEQVFVRGGSANTILCAPNVARQITKLGGDTVRTTHQDTAAGYQILSFVSDLPGGAISSVVVDQNMPKDRALLLDTNNIKVRYLTPIYDQDATLPGGDYFSRVIRGELGFEIKNAKESIAVLSGISKTVA
;
A
#
# COMPACT_ATOMS: atom_id res chain seq x y z
N MET A 1 -31.53 4.58 -4.50
CA MET A 1 -32.51 3.49 -4.49
C MET A 1 -33.09 3.40 -3.09
N ALA A 2 -34.41 3.32 -2.94
CA ALA A 2 -35.05 3.25 -1.63
C ALA A 2 -34.57 1.99 -0.90
N VAL A 3 -33.96 2.17 0.28
CA VAL A 3 -33.62 1.07 1.18
C VAL A 3 -34.94 0.52 1.72
N ALA A 4 -35.17 -0.78 1.57
CA ALA A 4 -36.35 -1.42 2.11
C ALA A 4 -36.31 -1.37 3.65
N ASN A 5 -37.23 -0.60 4.24
CA ASN A 5 -37.38 -0.39 5.68
C ASN A 5 -38.41 -1.35 6.32
N THR A 6 -38.82 -2.42 5.64
CA THR A 6 -39.82 -3.36 6.16
C THR A 6 -39.37 -4.81 6.08
N TYR A 7 -39.43 -5.51 7.21
CA TYR A 7 -39.08 -6.92 7.35
C TYR A 7 -40.16 -7.82 6.77
N ASN A 8 -39.88 -8.41 5.61
CA ASN A 8 -40.54 -9.65 5.21
C ASN A 8 -39.63 -10.81 5.60
N PHE A 9 -40.07 -11.62 6.57
CA PHE A 9 -39.36 -12.80 7.10
C PHE A 9 -39.05 -13.89 6.04
N GLN A 10 -39.46 -13.69 4.78
CA GLN A 10 -39.24 -14.62 3.67
C GLN A 10 -37.85 -14.52 3.00
N GLN A 11 -37.03 -13.50 3.27
CA GLN A 11 -35.67 -13.43 2.71
C GLN A 11 -34.65 -14.11 3.62
N GLN A 12 -34.37 -15.40 3.34
CA GLN A 12 -33.38 -16.21 4.08
C GLN A 12 -31.95 -15.64 4.02
N VAL A 13 -31.60 -14.88 2.98
CA VAL A 13 -30.29 -14.22 2.83
C VAL A 13 -30.52 -12.83 2.21
N ARG A 14 -30.03 -11.77 2.85
CA ARG A 14 -30.06 -10.40 2.32
C ARG A 14 -28.65 -9.87 2.09
N GLN A 15 -28.49 -9.16 0.98
CA GLN A 15 -27.23 -8.51 0.61
C GLN A 15 -27.12 -7.17 1.37
N MET A 16 -25.99 -6.95 2.05
CA MET A 16 -25.78 -5.77 2.90
C MET A 16 -24.84 -4.74 2.28
N GLN A 17 -24.40 -4.92 1.02
CA GLN A 17 -23.41 -4.06 0.37
C GLN A 17 -23.81 -2.58 0.36
N ALA A 18 -25.08 -2.25 0.09
CA ALA A 18 -25.57 -0.87 0.09
C ALA A 18 -25.43 -0.20 1.48
N ASN A 19 -25.62 -0.97 2.56
CA ASN A 19 -25.44 -0.47 3.93
C ASN A 19 -23.95 -0.30 4.25
N VAL A 20 -23.09 -1.19 3.75
CA VAL A 20 -21.63 -1.07 3.86
C VAL A 20 -21.15 0.22 3.18
N ASP A 21 -21.59 0.49 1.94
CA ASP A 21 -21.19 1.69 1.20
C ASP A 21 -21.65 2.98 1.91
N LEU A 22 -22.85 2.97 2.50
CA LEU A 22 -23.35 4.08 3.31
C LEU A 22 -22.53 4.29 4.60
N ILE A 23 -22.04 3.23 5.22
CA ILE A 23 -21.19 3.34 6.41
C ILE A 23 -19.81 3.88 6.04
N LEU A 24 -19.23 3.41 4.93
CA LEU A 24 -17.92 3.84 4.45
C LEU A 24 -17.90 5.31 4.01
N THR A 25 -19.01 5.83 3.48
CA THR A 25 -19.12 7.27 3.18
C THR A 25 -19.21 8.14 4.44
N LYS A 26 -19.72 7.61 5.56
CA LYS A 26 -19.87 8.34 6.83
C LYS A 26 -18.64 8.28 7.73
N ALA A 27 -17.77 7.29 7.55
CA ALA A 27 -16.53 7.13 8.32
C ALA A 27 -15.34 7.08 7.35
N PRO A 28 -14.51 8.13 7.26
CA PRO A 28 -13.34 8.16 6.38
C PRO A 28 -12.21 7.29 6.95
N VAL A 29 -12.42 5.98 6.99
CA VAL A 29 -11.41 4.97 7.32
C VAL A 29 -10.70 4.54 6.05
N LEU A 30 -9.47 4.03 6.17
CA LEU A 30 -8.67 3.59 5.01
C LEU A 30 -9.43 2.61 4.11
N PHE A 31 -10.20 1.70 4.71
CA PHE A 31 -10.99 0.72 3.96
C PHE A 31 -12.01 1.35 2.99
N GLY A 32 -12.48 2.58 3.26
CA GLY A 32 -13.38 3.30 2.35
C GLY A 32 -12.68 3.96 1.14
N LEU A 33 -11.35 4.05 1.15
CA LEU A 33 -10.55 4.71 0.11
C LEU A 33 -9.93 3.74 -0.89
N ILE A 34 -9.90 2.44 -0.55
CA ILE A 34 -9.33 1.41 -1.41
C ILE A 34 -10.35 0.92 -2.44
N GLY A 35 -9.86 0.51 -3.61
CA GLY A 35 -10.73 -0.02 -4.66
C GLY A 35 -11.23 -1.44 -4.36
N ALA A 36 -12.39 -1.80 -4.91
CA ALA A 36 -12.80 -3.20 -4.99
C ALA A 36 -12.14 -3.86 -6.22
N GLY A 37 -11.50 -5.00 -6.01
CA GLY A 37 -10.98 -5.85 -7.08
C GLY A 37 -12.02 -6.86 -7.56
N GLU A 38 -11.64 -7.70 -8.52
CA GLU A 38 -12.48 -8.80 -8.99
C GLU A 38 -12.81 -9.78 -7.85
N ALA A 39 -13.93 -10.50 -7.97
CA ALA A 39 -14.27 -11.53 -6.98
C ALA A 39 -13.17 -12.61 -6.90
N LEU A 40 -13.00 -13.18 -5.70
CA LEU A 40 -12.11 -14.32 -5.51
C LEU A 40 -12.82 -15.60 -5.98
N THR A 41 -12.04 -16.55 -6.50
CA THR A 41 -12.51 -17.90 -6.84
C THR A 41 -11.94 -18.96 -5.91
N GLN A 42 -10.89 -18.61 -5.17
CA GLN A 42 -10.15 -19.48 -4.28
C GLN A 42 -9.81 -18.76 -2.98
N THR A 43 -9.57 -19.56 -1.94
CA THR A 43 -9.24 -19.05 -0.61
C THR A 43 -7.78 -18.61 -0.47
N LYS A 44 -6.89 -19.21 -1.26
CA LYS A 44 -5.58 -18.65 -1.57
C LYS A 44 -5.72 -17.94 -2.91
N PHE A 45 -5.33 -16.68 -2.98
CA PHE A 45 -5.33 -15.94 -4.23
C PHE A 45 -3.99 -15.24 -4.39
N GLU A 46 -3.59 -15.10 -5.65
CA GLU A 46 -2.30 -14.59 -6.05
C GLU A 46 -2.44 -13.54 -7.13
N TRP A 47 -1.46 -12.66 -7.16
CA TRP A 47 -1.33 -11.63 -8.17
C TRP A 47 0.13 -11.51 -8.57
N GLN A 48 0.32 -11.05 -9.79
CA GLN A 48 1.64 -10.82 -10.36
C GLN A 48 2.06 -9.39 -10.01
N ASN A 49 3.22 -9.26 -9.36
CA ASN A 49 3.92 -7.99 -9.25
C ASN A 49 4.84 -7.84 -10.46
N ASP A 50 4.77 -6.66 -11.07
CA ASP A 50 5.62 -6.30 -12.18
C ASP A 50 6.51 -5.14 -11.75
N TYR A 51 7.78 -5.19 -12.16
CA TYR A 51 8.78 -4.19 -11.85
C TYR A 51 9.52 -3.79 -13.11
N LEU A 52 9.63 -2.49 -13.31
CA LEU A 52 10.43 -1.93 -14.38
C LEU A 52 11.91 -2.17 -14.06
N ASN A 53 12.69 -2.52 -15.08
CA ASN A 53 14.14 -2.58 -14.93
C ASN A 53 14.67 -1.21 -14.53
N SER A 54 15.43 -1.17 -13.44
CA SER A 54 16.16 0.03 -13.05
C SER A 54 17.19 0.37 -14.12
N ASP A 55 17.28 1.65 -14.46
CA ASP A 55 18.26 2.23 -15.38
C ASP A 55 19.60 2.51 -14.70
N THR A 56 19.73 2.22 -13.40
CA THR A 56 20.90 2.53 -12.59
C THR A 56 21.47 1.26 -11.96
N GLY A 57 22.79 1.11 -12.04
CA GLY A 57 23.55 0.01 -11.44
C GLY A 57 24.51 0.50 -10.36
N ILE A 58 24.73 -0.31 -9.31
CA ILE A 58 25.64 0.05 -8.21
C ILE A 58 26.98 -0.70 -8.34
N VAL A 59 28.08 0.03 -8.25
CA VAL A 59 29.44 -0.52 -8.28
C VAL A 59 29.83 -1.08 -6.92
N LYS A 60 30.29 -2.32 -6.86
CA LYS A 60 30.70 -2.98 -5.61
C LYS A 60 32.10 -2.55 -5.15
N THR A 61 33.05 -2.46 -6.07
CA THR A 61 34.46 -2.16 -5.76
C THR A 61 34.92 -0.93 -6.53
N ALA A 62 35.67 -0.05 -5.87
CA ALA A 62 36.27 1.10 -6.53
C ALA A 62 37.16 0.66 -7.72
N ALA A 63 37.15 1.45 -8.78
CA ALA A 63 37.93 1.19 -9.99
C ALA A 63 38.70 2.44 -10.39
N ALA A 64 39.99 2.29 -10.69
CA ALA A 64 40.81 3.38 -11.21
C ALA A 64 40.41 3.73 -12.65
N ALA A 65 40.90 4.86 -13.17
CA ALA A 65 40.50 5.42 -14.46
C ALA A 65 40.90 4.54 -15.68
N ASP A 66 41.88 3.66 -15.50
CA ASP A 66 42.40 2.72 -16.49
C ASP A 66 41.74 1.32 -16.44
N VAL A 67 40.99 1.03 -15.37
CA VAL A 67 40.32 -0.26 -15.18
C VAL A 67 39.11 -0.36 -16.12
N THR A 68 39.08 -1.41 -16.92
CA THR A 68 38.01 -1.70 -17.90
C THR A 68 37.03 -2.76 -17.42
N GLU A 69 37.32 -3.50 -16.34
CA GLU A 69 36.39 -4.44 -15.71
C GLU A 69 35.82 -3.84 -14.42
N LEU A 70 34.51 -3.61 -14.40
CA LEU A 70 33.82 -3.10 -13.22
C LEU A 70 33.05 -4.23 -12.53
N VAL A 71 33.27 -4.39 -11.23
CA VAL A 71 32.52 -5.33 -10.40
C VAL A 71 31.32 -4.61 -9.80
N LEU A 72 30.12 -5.12 -10.08
CA LEU A 72 28.85 -4.57 -9.61
C LEU A 72 28.34 -5.33 -8.38
N GLU A 73 27.35 -4.76 -7.69
CA GLU A 73 26.65 -5.50 -6.63
C GLU A 73 25.86 -6.69 -7.21
N ALA A 74 25.47 -7.61 -6.32
CA ALA A 74 24.85 -8.86 -6.73
C ALA A 74 23.52 -8.62 -7.48
N GLY A 75 23.42 -9.14 -8.70
CA GLY A 75 22.24 -9.02 -9.55
C GLY A 75 22.17 -7.71 -10.36
N GLU A 76 23.14 -6.81 -10.24
CA GLU A 76 23.13 -5.51 -10.93
C GLU A 76 23.58 -5.61 -12.39
N ALA A 77 24.45 -6.56 -12.73
CA ALA A 77 24.98 -6.75 -14.08
C ALA A 77 23.87 -7.01 -15.12
N ARG A 78 22.75 -7.62 -14.73
CA ARG A 78 21.62 -7.90 -15.62
C ARG A 78 21.00 -6.64 -16.24
N LYS A 79 21.15 -5.47 -15.59
CA LYS A 79 20.57 -4.19 -16.02
C LYS A 79 21.26 -3.61 -17.26
N PHE A 80 22.48 -4.05 -17.52
CA PHE A 80 23.30 -3.62 -18.64
C PHE A 80 23.17 -4.59 -19.82
N THR A 81 23.36 -4.06 -21.01
CA THR A 81 23.44 -4.81 -22.27
C THR A 81 24.75 -4.45 -22.96
N GLU A 82 25.21 -5.33 -23.85
CA GLU A 82 26.28 -4.99 -24.77
C GLU A 82 25.93 -3.72 -25.56
N ASN A 83 26.93 -2.87 -25.80
CA ASN A 83 26.83 -1.54 -26.40
C ASN A 83 25.99 -0.50 -25.64
N ALA A 84 25.52 -0.80 -24.43
CA ALA A 84 24.89 0.22 -23.59
C ALA A 84 25.86 1.37 -23.30
N LEU A 85 25.37 2.60 -23.43
CA LEU A 85 26.06 3.80 -22.99
C LEU A 85 25.69 4.04 -21.53
N VAL A 86 26.70 4.14 -20.69
CA VAL A 86 26.59 4.26 -19.24
C VAL A 86 27.32 5.52 -18.80
N GLN A 87 26.75 6.25 -17.85
CA GLN A 87 27.33 7.46 -17.30
C GLN A 87 27.78 7.23 -15.86
N ASN A 88 28.94 7.78 -15.52
CA ASN A 88 29.38 7.98 -14.15
C ASN A 88 29.90 9.41 -14.01
N GLY A 89 29.19 10.27 -13.28
CA GLY A 89 29.54 11.68 -13.20
C GLY A 89 29.51 12.34 -14.59
N LEU A 90 30.68 12.79 -15.07
CA LEU A 90 30.85 13.37 -16.42
C LEU A 90 31.42 12.38 -17.44
N GLU A 91 31.87 11.20 -17.01
CA GLU A 91 32.39 10.17 -17.91
C GLU A 91 31.25 9.37 -18.55
N VAL A 92 31.36 9.14 -19.87
CA VAL A 92 30.52 8.19 -20.59
C VAL A 92 31.34 6.95 -20.91
N LEU A 93 30.79 5.78 -20.59
CA LEU A 93 31.38 4.47 -20.79
C LEU A 93 30.51 3.70 -21.79
N ARG A 94 31.15 2.89 -22.65
CA ARG A 94 30.41 1.93 -23.49
C ARG A 94 30.63 0.52 -22.96
N VAL A 95 29.54 -0.21 -22.69
CA VAL A 95 29.61 -1.61 -22.25
C VAL A 95 30.00 -2.51 -23.43
N VAL A 96 31.10 -3.25 -23.29
CA VAL A 96 31.63 -4.20 -24.28
C VAL A 96 31.12 -5.60 -24.03
N SER A 97 31.04 -6.03 -22.77
CA SER A 97 30.48 -7.33 -22.43
C SER A 97 29.91 -7.32 -21.02
N VAL A 98 28.95 -8.21 -20.76
CA VAL A 98 28.29 -8.36 -19.47
C VAL A 98 28.43 -9.81 -19.01
N ASP A 99 28.98 -10.01 -17.81
CA ASP A 99 29.01 -11.30 -17.12
C ASP A 99 28.08 -11.26 -15.90
N GLU A 100 26.88 -11.82 -16.08
CA GLU A 100 25.85 -11.83 -15.04
C GLU A 100 26.18 -12.77 -13.87
N LEU A 101 26.91 -13.87 -14.12
CA LEU A 101 27.26 -14.84 -13.09
C LEU A 101 28.36 -14.28 -12.17
N ALA A 102 29.33 -13.58 -12.75
CA ALA A 102 30.39 -12.93 -11.99
C ALA A 102 30.00 -11.53 -11.46
N ASN A 103 28.83 -11.00 -11.86
CA ASN A 103 28.40 -9.60 -11.61
C ASN A 103 29.43 -8.57 -12.09
N LYS A 104 29.93 -8.76 -13.31
CA LYS A 104 30.93 -7.89 -13.92
C LYS A 104 30.44 -7.31 -15.24
N ILE A 105 30.89 -6.09 -15.53
CA ILE A 105 30.78 -5.49 -16.86
C ILE A 105 32.17 -5.11 -17.36
N THR A 106 32.45 -5.40 -18.62
CA THR A 106 33.63 -4.90 -19.30
C THR A 106 33.22 -3.65 -20.07
N VAL A 107 33.92 -2.55 -19.86
CA VAL A 107 33.59 -1.24 -20.43
C VAL A 107 34.77 -0.66 -21.19
N GLN A 108 34.46 0.08 -22.24
CA GLN A 108 35.35 1.05 -22.85
C GLN A 108 35.22 2.37 -22.10
N ARG A 109 36.31 2.78 -21.44
CA ARG A 109 36.45 4.06 -20.73
C ARG A 109 36.57 5.23 -21.71
N GLY A 110 36.15 6.43 -21.29
CA GLY A 110 36.30 7.65 -22.07
C GLY A 110 35.63 7.61 -23.45
N TYR A 111 34.42 7.05 -23.54
CA TYR A 111 33.66 7.02 -24.78
C TYR A 111 33.34 8.45 -25.23
N ASP A 112 33.39 8.71 -26.54
CA ASP A 112 33.19 10.04 -27.15
C ASP A 112 34.12 11.15 -26.60
N ALA A 113 35.39 10.80 -26.37
CA ALA A 113 36.43 11.70 -25.84
C ALA A 113 36.13 12.28 -24.45
N THR A 114 35.25 11.64 -23.66
CA THR A 114 35.08 11.95 -22.25
C THR A 114 36.34 11.58 -21.45
N THR A 115 36.63 12.32 -20.38
CA THR A 115 37.83 12.07 -19.56
C THR A 115 37.55 10.94 -18.56
N PRO A 116 38.35 9.86 -18.52
CA PRO A 116 38.16 8.79 -17.54
C PRO A 116 38.37 9.26 -16.10
N GLU A 117 37.42 8.97 -15.22
CA GLU A 117 37.48 9.33 -13.80
C GLU A 117 37.56 8.09 -12.89
N ALA A 118 38.09 8.25 -11.67
CA ALA A 118 38.07 7.15 -10.72
C ALA A 118 36.64 6.89 -10.24
N ILE A 119 36.21 5.63 -10.29
CA ILE A 119 34.90 5.20 -9.83
C ILE A 119 35.01 4.79 -8.36
N THR A 120 34.30 5.47 -7.47
CA THR A 120 34.26 5.10 -6.05
C THR A 120 33.41 3.85 -5.83
N ALA A 121 33.67 3.10 -4.75
CA ALA A 121 32.76 2.04 -4.34
C ALA A 121 31.37 2.63 -4.04
N LYS A 122 30.31 1.90 -4.41
CA LYS A 122 28.90 2.32 -4.35
C LYS A 122 28.54 3.51 -5.25
N ALA A 123 29.38 3.84 -6.24
CA ALA A 123 29.00 4.80 -7.27
C ALA A 123 27.82 4.26 -8.09
N GLU A 124 26.96 5.17 -8.53
CA GLU A 124 25.82 4.88 -9.40
C GLU A 124 26.24 5.01 -10.87
N LEU A 125 25.96 3.96 -11.63
CA LEU A 125 26.15 3.90 -13.08
C LEU A 125 24.80 4.01 -13.76
N LYS A 126 24.56 5.12 -14.45
CA LYS A 126 23.28 5.36 -15.12
C LYS A 126 23.33 4.97 -16.59
N VAL A 127 22.40 4.15 -17.06
CA VAL A 127 22.24 3.82 -18.48
C VAL A 127 21.66 5.04 -19.20
N ILE A 128 22.41 5.64 -20.12
CA ILE A 128 21.94 6.73 -20.99
C ILE A 128 21.04 6.16 -22.08
N ALA A 129 21.54 5.16 -22.80
CA ALA A 129 20.87 4.57 -23.94
C ALA A 129 21.45 3.19 -24.27
N ARG A 130 20.69 2.42 -25.05
CA ARG A 130 21.12 1.13 -25.63
C ARG A 130 21.13 1.25 -27.15
N PRO A 131 22.09 1.99 -27.74
CA PRO A 131 22.15 2.20 -29.19
C PRO A 131 22.37 0.87 -29.93
N ARG A 132 21.75 0.75 -31.11
CA ARG A 132 21.88 -0.43 -31.97
C ARG A 132 22.71 -0.11 -33.21
N PRO A 133 23.72 -0.91 -33.56
CA PRO A 133 24.35 -0.85 -34.87
C PRO A 133 23.36 -1.15 -36.01
N GLU A 134 23.60 -0.53 -37.17
CA GLU A 134 22.80 -0.76 -38.37
C GLU A 134 23.00 -2.19 -38.90
N GLY A 135 21.91 -2.86 -39.28
CA GLY A 135 21.92 -4.23 -39.82
C GLY A 135 21.99 -5.35 -38.78
N GLU A 136 21.79 -5.05 -37.50
CA GLU A 136 21.76 -6.06 -36.42
C GLU A 136 20.51 -6.96 -36.48
N ASP A 137 20.68 -8.23 -36.12
CA ASP A 137 19.59 -9.20 -35.98
C ASP A 137 18.68 -8.86 -34.77
N THR A 138 17.47 -9.41 -34.78
CA THR A 138 16.30 -8.95 -34.03
C THR A 138 16.44 -8.94 -32.50
N PHE A 139 17.28 -9.77 -31.86
CA PHE A 139 17.38 -9.83 -30.39
C PHE A 139 18.77 -10.26 -29.86
N ARG A 140 19.45 -9.40 -29.08
CA ARG A 140 20.69 -9.75 -28.34
C ARG A 140 20.44 -10.31 -26.92
N LYS A 141 19.39 -9.83 -26.24
CA LYS A 141 19.08 -10.22 -24.85
C LYS A 141 17.59 -10.08 -24.57
N ASN A 142 17.01 -11.10 -23.94
CA ASN A 142 15.66 -11.02 -23.40
C ASN A 142 15.69 -10.19 -22.11
N GLU A 143 15.17 -8.97 -22.14
CA GLU A 143 15.10 -8.08 -20.97
C GLU A 143 13.87 -8.34 -20.09
N ILE A 144 13.15 -9.46 -20.33
CA ILE A 144 12.00 -9.82 -19.51
C ILE A 144 12.43 -10.01 -18.05
N ASN A 145 11.64 -9.44 -17.16
CA ASN A 145 11.71 -9.74 -15.75
C ASN A 145 10.73 -10.87 -15.43
N ASP A 146 11.21 -11.86 -14.68
CA ASP A 146 10.30 -12.83 -14.11
C ASP A 146 9.39 -12.12 -13.09
N ARG A 147 8.09 -12.38 -13.20
CA ARG A 147 7.09 -11.70 -12.38
C ARG A 147 7.14 -12.29 -10.98
N LEU A 148 7.15 -11.44 -9.98
CA LEU A 148 7.11 -11.90 -8.59
C LEU A 148 5.66 -12.23 -8.23
N VAL A 149 5.39 -13.51 -7.97
CA VAL A 149 4.07 -13.95 -7.53
C VAL A 149 3.89 -13.61 -6.05
N SER A 150 2.99 -12.68 -5.75
CA SER A 150 2.53 -12.43 -4.39
C SER A 150 1.20 -13.10 -4.14
N PHE A 151 0.97 -13.52 -2.90
CA PHE A 151 -0.26 -14.20 -2.54
C PHE A 151 -0.74 -13.79 -1.16
N ASN A 152 -2.06 -13.95 -0.97
CA ASN A 152 -2.73 -13.77 0.29
C ASN A 152 -3.84 -14.81 0.46
N PHE A 153 -4.49 -14.75 1.61
CA PHE A 153 -5.56 -15.66 2.01
C PHE A 153 -6.83 -14.87 2.28
N SER A 154 -7.98 -15.41 1.90
CA SER A 154 -9.29 -14.88 2.27
C SER A 154 -9.55 -15.08 3.77
N GLN A 155 -10.32 -14.21 4.41
CA GLN A 155 -10.70 -14.33 5.81
C GLN A 155 -12.21 -14.14 5.94
N ILE A 156 -12.84 -15.00 6.74
CA ILE A 156 -14.25 -14.87 7.09
C ILE A 156 -14.37 -13.87 8.24
N PHE A 157 -15.15 -12.82 8.01
CA PHE A 157 -15.57 -11.87 9.02
C PHE A 157 -17.01 -12.18 9.38
N SER A 158 -17.29 -12.36 10.68
CA SER A 158 -18.64 -12.64 11.15
C SER A 158 -18.98 -11.93 12.45
N ARG A 159 -20.21 -11.42 12.52
CA ARG A 159 -20.83 -10.89 13.72
C ARG A 159 -22.25 -11.41 13.86
N TYR A 160 -22.75 -11.44 15.09
CA TYR A 160 -24.06 -11.95 15.42
C TYR A 160 -24.80 -10.94 16.27
N ALA A 161 -26.10 -10.79 16.02
CA ALA A 161 -27.02 -9.98 16.82
C ALA A 161 -28.24 -10.83 17.19
N SER A 162 -28.70 -10.71 18.44
CA SER A 162 -29.91 -11.36 18.92
C SER A 162 -30.71 -10.45 19.83
N VAL A 163 -32.03 -10.49 19.67
CA VAL A 163 -33.00 -9.70 20.43
C VAL A 163 -34.10 -10.64 20.91
N SER A 164 -34.50 -10.55 22.18
CA SER A 164 -35.60 -11.39 22.70
C SER A 164 -36.93 -10.98 22.07
N ARG A 165 -37.91 -11.90 22.03
CA ARG A 165 -39.23 -11.56 21.45
C ARG A 165 -39.95 -10.47 22.24
N THR A 166 -39.79 -10.46 23.56
CA THR A 166 -40.32 -9.39 24.41
C THR A 166 -39.68 -8.05 24.06
N GLN A 167 -38.35 -8.01 23.88
CA GLN A 167 -37.65 -6.78 23.54
C GLN A 167 -38.05 -6.25 22.16
N GLN A 168 -38.31 -7.13 21.19
CA GLN A 168 -38.81 -6.69 19.88
C GLN A 168 -40.25 -6.14 19.94
N GLN A 169 -41.08 -6.60 20.89
CA GLN A 169 -42.43 -6.07 21.10
C GLN A 169 -42.46 -4.75 21.89
N VAL A 170 -41.38 -4.42 22.61
CA VAL A 170 -41.26 -3.16 23.34
C VAL A 170 -40.90 -2.05 22.38
N ASN A 171 -41.79 -1.04 22.26
CA ASN A 171 -41.52 0.14 21.46
C ASN A 171 -40.47 1.03 22.16
N THR A 172 -39.22 0.87 21.77
CA THR A 172 -38.13 1.76 22.21
C THR A 172 -38.24 3.10 21.48
N TYR A 173 -38.23 4.21 22.23
CA TYR A 173 -38.32 5.55 21.64
C TYR A 173 -37.14 5.81 20.69
N GLY A 174 -37.43 6.17 19.43
CA GLY A 174 -36.43 6.51 18.41
C GLY A 174 -35.84 5.32 17.65
N VAL A 175 -36.31 4.10 17.87
CA VAL A 175 -35.89 2.89 17.15
C VAL A 175 -37.13 2.20 16.57
N GLU A 176 -37.22 2.12 15.23
CA GLU A 176 -38.35 1.47 14.55
C GLU A 176 -38.30 -0.07 14.66
N ASP A 177 -37.11 -0.66 14.56
CA ASP A 177 -36.86 -2.09 14.80
C ASP A 177 -35.54 -2.27 15.56
N GLU A 178 -35.63 -2.87 16.76
CA GLU A 178 -34.46 -3.12 17.61
C GLU A 178 -33.49 -4.11 16.95
N LEU A 179 -33.99 -5.12 16.24
CA LEU A 179 -33.14 -6.11 15.58
C LEU A 179 -32.26 -5.44 14.52
N ASP A 180 -32.82 -4.50 13.78
CA ASP A 180 -32.13 -3.73 12.74
C ASP A 180 -31.07 -2.82 13.28
N TYR A 181 -31.43 -2.14 14.35
CA TYR A 181 -30.53 -1.25 15.02
C TYR A 181 -29.28 -2.03 15.47
N GLN A 182 -29.49 -3.20 16.10
CA GLN A 182 -28.40 -4.07 16.51
C GLN A 182 -27.60 -4.63 15.32
N VAL A 183 -28.25 -5.06 14.23
CA VAL A 183 -27.58 -5.54 13.00
C VAL A 183 -26.69 -4.45 12.40
N ASN A 184 -27.19 -3.20 12.30
CA ASN A 184 -26.42 -2.09 11.77
C ASN A 184 -25.21 -1.74 12.66
N LEU A 185 -25.35 -1.80 13.98
CA LEU A 185 -24.22 -1.63 14.90
C LEU A 185 -23.15 -2.73 14.71
N ARG A 186 -23.57 -4.00 14.60
CA ARG A 186 -22.64 -5.10 14.33
C ARG A 186 -21.97 -5.00 12.97
N LEU A 187 -22.66 -4.45 11.96
CA LEU A 187 -22.09 -4.18 10.65
C LEU A 187 -20.97 -3.12 10.72
N GLN A 188 -21.18 -2.04 11.49
CA GLN A 188 -20.14 -1.03 11.72
C GLN A 188 -18.91 -1.62 12.42
N GLU A 189 -19.13 -2.48 13.42
CA GLU A 189 -18.03 -3.19 14.08
C GLU A 189 -17.27 -4.13 13.14
N LEU A 190 -17.98 -4.82 12.25
CA LEU A 190 -17.38 -5.71 11.25
C LEU A 190 -16.52 -4.91 10.27
N ILE A 191 -16.99 -3.76 9.79
CA ILE A 191 -16.21 -2.88 8.91
C ILE A 191 -14.97 -2.36 9.64
N ARG A 192 -15.09 -1.98 10.92
CA ARG A 192 -13.93 -1.56 11.73
C ARG A 192 -12.91 -2.69 11.89
N GLU A 193 -13.37 -3.93 12.08
CA GLU A 193 -12.51 -5.12 12.13
C GLU A 193 -11.83 -5.39 10.78
N ALA A 194 -12.54 -5.24 9.66
CA ALA A 194 -11.96 -5.34 8.32
C ALA A 194 -10.88 -4.28 8.09
N ASN A 195 -11.11 -3.04 8.52
CA ASN A 195 -10.12 -1.96 8.45
C ASN A 195 -8.88 -2.25 9.33
N ASN A 196 -9.08 -2.77 10.53
CA ASN A 196 -7.97 -3.20 11.39
C ASN A 196 -7.18 -4.35 10.76
N SER A 197 -7.86 -5.28 10.09
CA SER A 197 -7.21 -6.36 9.34
C SER A 197 -6.43 -5.83 8.13
N LEU A 198 -6.90 -4.79 7.46
CA LEU A 198 -6.16 -4.14 6.38
C LEU A 198 -4.84 -3.53 6.89
N ILE A 199 -4.85 -2.91 8.08
CA ILE A 199 -3.65 -2.30 8.65
C ILE A 199 -2.70 -3.35 9.23
N TYR A 200 -3.20 -4.21 10.13
CA TYR A 200 -2.41 -5.08 11.00
C TYR A 200 -2.47 -6.57 10.66
N GLY A 201 -3.29 -6.95 9.67
CA GLY A 201 -3.54 -8.35 9.33
C GLY A 201 -2.26 -9.13 9.10
N ARG A 202 -2.29 -10.40 9.49
CA ARG A 202 -1.19 -11.34 9.30
C ARG A 202 -1.65 -12.46 8.40
N LYS A 203 -0.85 -12.77 7.37
CA LYS A 203 -1.12 -13.86 6.45
C LYS A 203 -0.95 -15.19 7.18
N TYR A 204 -2.02 -15.97 7.29
CA TYR A 204 -1.97 -17.32 7.86
C TYR A 204 -2.94 -18.24 7.12
N ILE A 205 -2.46 -19.44 6.75
CA ILE A 205 -3.19 -20.39 5.91
C ILE A 205 -4.46 -20.96 6.57
N GLY A 206 -4.50 -20.97 7.90
CA GLY A 206 -5.53 -21.62 8.71
C GLY A 206 -5.21 -23.09 8.99
N SER A 207 -5.77 -23.61 10.08
CA SER A 207 -5.75 -25.01 10.48
C SER A 207 -7.09 -25.38 11.13
N GLY A 208 -7.28 -26.65 11.50
CA GLY A 208 -8.48 -27.05 12.25
C GLY A 208 -8.65 -26.34 13.60
N GLN A 209 -7.58 -25.76 14.16
CA GLN A 209 -7.61 -25.04 15.44
C GLN A 209 -7.50 -23.52 15.29
N GLN A 210 -6.97 -23.02 14.17
CA GLN A 210 -6.74 -21.59 13.95
C GLN A 210 -7.40 -21.14 12.64
N PRO A 211 -8.24 -20.10 12.65
CA PRO A 211 -8.85 -19.61 11.43
C PRO A 211 -7.78 -19.05 10.47
N ARG A 212 -8.11 -19.05 9.18
CA ARG A 212 -7.34 -18.36 8.16
C ARG A 212 -7.42 -16.85 8.38
N SER A 213 -6.33 -16.13 8.15
CA SER A 213 -6.28 -14.68 8.27
C SER A 213 -5.57 -14.04 7.07
N THR A 214 -6.10 -12.88 6.67
CA THR A 214 -5.55 -12.08 5.57
C THR A 214 -4.37 -11.24 6.06
N GLY A 215 -3.32 -11.11 5.24
CA GLY A 215 -2.23 -10.18 5.46
C GLY A 215 -2.66 -8.74 5.21
N GLY A 216 -2.20 -7.82 6.06
CA GLY A 216 -2.40 -6.37 5.95
C GLY A 216 -1.12 -5.64 5.55
N LEU A 217 -1.19 -4.31 5.49
CA LEU A 217 -0.15 -3.42 4.97
C LEU A 217 1.20 -3.60 5.68
N PHE A 218 1.22 -3.65 7.01
CA PHE A 218 2.48 -3.84 7.75
C PHE A 218 3.11 -5.21 7.51
N ALA A 219 2.32 -6.25 7.29
CA ALA A 219 2.84 -7.58 7.00
C ALA A 219 3.48 -7.62 5.60
N PHE A 220 2.80 -7.08 4.59
CA PHE A 220 3.34 -7.00 3.22
C PHE A 220 4.55 -6.08 3.13
N ALA A 221 4.54 -4.94 3.83
CA ALA A 221 5.68 -4.04 3.86
C ALA A 221 6.94 -4.70 4.44
N SER A 222 6.77 -5.51 5.50
CA SER A 222 7.87 -6.27 6.09
C SER A 222 8.32 -7.45 5.23
N GLU A 223 7.39 -8.14 4.57
CA GLU A 223 7.67 -9.32 3.73
C GLU A 223 8.42 -8.93 2.45
N GLN A 224 8.05 -7.80 1.83
CA GLN A 224 8.61 -7.35 0.55
C GLN A 224 9.78 -6.36 0.70
N GLY A 225 10.14 -5.95 1.92
CA GLY A 225 11.29 -5.06 2.15
C GLY A 225 11.04 -3.60 1.76
N SER A 226 9.84 -3.09 2.04
CA SER A 226 9.49 -1.68 1.89
C SER A 226 10.44 -0.75 2.65
N HIS A 227 10.55 0.50 2.21
CA HIS A 227 11.43 1.49 2.86
C HIS A 227 10.94 1.78 4.28
N VAL A 228 11.86 1.88 5.23
CA VAL A 228 11.54 2.22 6.62
C VAL A 228 12.35 3.45 7.02
N GLN A 229 11.66 4.59 7.14
CA GLN A 229 12.25 5.82 7.66
C GLN A 229 12.15 5.83 9.19
N GLN A 230 13.27 6.01 9.89
CA GLN A 230 13.35 6.03 11.35
C GLN A 230 13.48 7.47 11.85
N PHE A 231 12.56 7.89 12.72
CA PHE A 231 12.55 9.24 13.32
C PHE A 231 13.17 9.30 14.72
N GLY A 232 13.48 8.15 15.33
CA GLY A 232 14.22 8.09 16.60
C GLY A 232 13.53 8.78 17.79
N GLY A 233 12.20 8.88 17.77
CA GLY A 233 11.39 9.55 18.79
C GLY A 233 11.18 11.05 18.56
N LYS A 234 11.63 11.60 17.42
CA LYS A 234 11.43 13.00 17.05
C LYS A 234 10.09 13.22 16.35
N GLU A 235 9.64 14.47 16.29
CA GLU A 235 8.52 14.87 15.43
C GLU A 235 8.89 14.68 13.96
N ILE A 236 7.88 14.52 13.09
CA ILE A 236 8.11 14.53 11.65
C ILE A 236 8.61 15.91 11.23
N ASP A 237 9.77 15.95 10.58
CA ASP A 237 10.30 17.11 9.88
C ASP A 237 10.06 17.00 8.37
N ALA A 238 9.94 18.15 7.69
CA ALA A 238 9.68 18.20 6.25
C ALA A 238 10.78 17.53 5.42
N LYS A 239 12.05 17.62 5.86
CA LYS A 239 13.17 16.98 5.18
C LYS A 239 13.04 15.45 5.21
N SER A 240 12.89 14.85 6.39
CA SER A 240 12.76 13.39 6.51
C SER A 240 11.51 12.84 5.80
N LEU A 241 10.43 13.62 5.75
CA LEU A 241 9.24 13.24 4.98
C LEU A 241 9.52 13.25 3.47
N ASN A 242 10.17 14.29 2.95
CA ASN A 242 10.56 14.37 1.54
C ASN A 242 11.58 13.29 1.17
N ASP A 243 12.57 13.03 2.05
CA ASP A 243 13.54 11.95 1.88
C ASP A 243 12.81 10.58 1.77
N ALA A 244 11.75 10.35 2.55
CA ALA A 244 10.95 9.12 2.46
C ALA A 244 10.14 9.02 1.15
N VAL A 245 9.65 10.14 0.62
CA VAL A 245 8.96 10.19 -0.70
C VAL A 245 9.95 9.94 -1.84
N GLU A 246 11.15 10.51 -1.76
CA GLU A 246 12.22 10.27 -2.73
C GLU A 246 12.59 8.79 -2.78
N GLN A 247 12.68 8.12 -1.62
CA GLN A 247 12.96 6.68 -1.58
C GLN A 247 11.86 5.82 -2.22
N VAL A 248 10.59 6.25 -2.16
CA VAL A 248 9.50 5.61 -2.90
C VAL A 248 9.69 5.80 -4.41
N PHE A 249 10.06 7.01 -4.83
CA PHE A 249 10.26 7.35 -6.23
C PHE A 249 11.47 6.64 -6.86
N VAL A 250 12.60 6.56 -6.15
CA VAL A 250 13.82 5.84 -6.59
C VAL A 250 13.54 4.35 -6.80
N ARG A 251 12.59 3.78 -6.05
CA ARG A 251 12.15 2.39 -6.22
C ARG A 251 11.16 2.22 -7.40
N GLY A 252 10.78 3.29 -8.08
CA GLY A 252 9.82 3.26 -9.19
C GLY A 252 8.36 3.29 -8.74
N GLY A 253 8.10 3.58 -7.47
CA GLY A 253 6.76 3.75 -6.92
C GLY A 253 6.30 5.21 -6.91
N SER A 254 5.03 5.40 -6.59
CA SER A 254 4.48 6.71 -6.25
C SER A 254 3.72 6.60 -4.94
N ALA A 255 3.67 7.67 -4.14
CA ALA A 255 2.86 7.72 -2.93
C ALA A 255 1.79 8.79 -3.09
N ASN A 256 0.52 8.39 -3.00
CA ASN A 256 -0.62 9.31 -3.13
C ASN A 256 -1.22 9.68 -1.77
N THR A 257 -1.02 8.84 -0.74
CA THR A 257 -1.71 8.95 0.53
C THR A 257 -0.74 8.78 1.69
N ILE A 258 -0.82 9.68 2.68
CA ILE A 258 -0.24 9.48 4.01
C ILE A 258 -1.35 8.94 4.91
N LEU A 259 -1.22 7.69 5.35
CA LEU A 259 -2.07 7.12 6.39
C LEU A 259 -1.39 7.28 7.75
N CYS A 260 -2.07 7.94 8.69
CA CYS A 260 -1.50 8.24 9.99
C CYS A 260 -2.54 8.31 11.11
N ALA A 261 -2.05 8.24 12.36
CA ALA A 261 -2.86 8.50 13.54
C ALA A 261 -3.04 10.03 13.76
N PRO A 262 -4.06 10.48 14.51
CA PRO A 262 -4.34 11.91 14.68
C PRO A 262 -3.17 12.73 15.24
N ASN A 263 -2.32 12.15 16.10
CA ASN A 263 -1.14 12.84 16.64
C ASN A 263 -0.12 13.16 15.54
N VAL A 264 0.09 12.23 14.61
CA VAL A 264 1.01 12.40 13.48
C VAL A 264 0.41 13.38 12.46
N ALA A 265 -0.91 13.31 12.21
CA ALA A 265 -1.60 14.26 11.34
C ALA A 265 -1.43 15.71 11.83
N ARG A 266 -1.45 15.93 13.16
CA ARG A 266 -1.17 17.24 13.76
C ARG A 266 0.27 17.70 13.56
N GLN A 267 1.25 16.80 13.65
CA GLN A 267 2.65 17.12 13.32
C GLN A 267 2.80 17.48 11.85
N ILE A 268 2.16 16.76 10.94
CA ILE A 268 2.15 17.09 9.50
C ILE A 268 1.51 18.47 9.27
N THR A 269 0.39 18.76 9.96
CA THR A 269 -0.26 20.08 9.88
C THR A 269 0.66 21.20 10.38
N LYS A 270 1.46 20.95 11.42
CA LYS A 270 2.46 21.89 11.95
C LYS A 270 3.56 22.21 10.92
N LEU A 271 3.87 21.29 9.99
CA LEU A 271 4.87 21.52 8.94
C LEU A 271 4.44 22.54 7.89
N GLY A 272 3.15 22.83 7.74
CA GLY A 272 2.66 23.81 6.74
C GLY A 272 2.99 25.27 7.04
N GLY A 273 3.33 25.62 8.28
CA GLY A 273 3.68 26.98 8.68
C GLY A 273 2.64 28.05 8.30
N ASP A 274 3.08 29.32 8.22
CA ASP A 274 2.28 30.51 7.88
C ASP A 274 1.82 30.55 6.40
N THR A 275 2.12 29.53 5.59
CA THR A 275 1.74 29.47 4.17
C THR A 275 0.33 28.91 4.02
N VAL A 276 -0.61 29.49 4.75
CA VAL A 276 -2.01 29.07 4.75
C VAL A 276 -2.73 29.69 3.55
N ARG A 277 -3.27 28.85 2.67
CA ARG A 277 -4.35 29.28 1.76
C ARG A 277 -5.66 29.22 2.51
N THR A 278 -6.10 30.34 3.07
CA THR A 278 -7.39 30.46 3.75
C THR A 278 -8.52 30.47 2.73
N THR A 279 -9.31 29.40 2.67
CA THR A 279 -10.67 29.46 2.12
C THR A 279 -11.62 29.86 3.23
N HIS A 280 -12.19 31.05 3.16
CA HIS A 280 -13.15 31.52 4.15
C HIS A 280 -14.45 30.70 4.05
N GLN A 281 -14.80 29.99 5.12
CA GLN A 281 -16.16 29.49 5.38
C GLN A 281 -16.70 30.24 6.61
N ASP A 282 -17.88 30.85 6.49
CA ASP A 282 -18.44 31.80 7.47
C ASP A 282 -18.81 31.22 8.86
N THR A 283 -18.57 29.94 9.12
CA THR A 283 -19.00 29.27 10.37
C THR A 283 -17.94 28.42 11.07
N ALA A 284 -16.70 28.34 10.57
CA ALA A 284 -15.64 27.56 11.23
C ALA A 284 -14.25 28.21 11.07
N ALA A 285 -13.52 28.32 12.19
CA ALA A 285 -12.12 28.78 12.22
C ALA A 285 -11.22 27.60 12.64
N GLY A 286 -10.27 27.24 11.77
CA GLY A 286 -9.29 26.18 12.01
C GLY A 286 -8.39 25.97 10.78
N TYR A 287 -7.22 25.38 10.99
CA TYR A 287 -6.28 25.05 9.91
C TYR A 287 -6.03 23.54 9.90
N GLN A 288 -6.25 22.89 8.76
CA GLN A 288 -5.92 21.50 8.53
C GLN A 288 -5.31 21.37 7.14
N ILE A 289 -4.16 20.68 7.05
CA ILE A 289 -3.59 20.32 5.76
C ILE A 289 -4.30 19.07 5.26
N LEU A 290 -5.07 19.20 4.19
CA LEU A 290 -5.78 18.08 3.56
C LEU A 290 -4.91 17.35 2.51
N SER A 291 -3.94 18.05 1.92
CA SER A 291 -2.98 17.52 0.95
C SER A 291 -1.59 18.09 1.20
N PHE A 292 -0.57 17.24 1.18
CA PHE A 292 0.83 17.64 1.36
C PHE A 292 1.54 17.55 0.01
N VAL A 293 1.94 18.68 -0.54
CA VAL A 293 2.72 18.69 -1.78
C VAL A 293 4.20 18.60 -1.38
N SER A 294 4.84 17.48 -1.72
CA SER A 294 6.30 17.37 -1.59
C SER A 294 6.98 18.41 -2.48
N ASP A 295 8.17 18.87 -2.07
CA ASP A 295 9.03 19.78 -2.84
C ASP A 295 9.55 19.12 -4.14
N LEU A 296 9.37 17.80 -4.28
CA LEU A 296 9.71 17.08 -5.50
C LEU A 296 8.69 17.39 -6.62
N PRO A 297 9.11 17.90 -7.79
CA PRO A 297 8.21 18.14 -8.91
C PRO A 297 7.66 16.80 -9.42
N GLY A 298 6.42 16.47 -9.04
CA GLY A 298 5.74 15.19 -9.33
C GLY A 298 5.43 14.34 -8.08
N GLY A 299 5.97 14.67 -6.90
CA GLY A 299 5.75 13.98 -5.63
C GLY A 299 4.52 14.47 -4.86
N ALA A 300 3.43 14.77 -5.54
CA ALA A 300 2.22 15.26 -4.87
C ALA A 300 1.59 14.13 -4.04
N ILE A 301 1.74 14.17 -2.71
CA ILE A 301 0.92 13.35 -1.82
C ILE A 301 -0.45 14.02 -1.74
N SER A 302 -1.40 13.44 -2.45
CA SER A 302 -2.70 14.02 -2.68
C SER A 302 -3.64 13.98 -1.47
N SER A 303 -3.42 13.12 -0.48
CA SER A 303 -4.28 13.08 0.71
C SER A 303 -3.59 12.65 2.01
N VAL A 304 -3.92 13.33 3.12
CA VAL A 304 -3.60 12.87 4.49
C VAL A 304 -4.85 12.23 5.08
N VAL A 305 -4.79 10.92 5.32
CA VAL A 305 -5.88 10.12 5.86
C VAL A 305 -5.59 9.81 7.32
N VAL A 306 -6.54 10.20 8.18
CA VAL A 306 -6.44 10.01 9.62
C VAL A 306 -7.27 8.82 10.03
N ASP A 307 -6.61 7.75 10.47
CA ASP A 307 -7.27 6.58 11.02
C ASP A 307 -6.89 6.41 12.50
N GLN A 308 -7.90 6.36 13.38
CA GLN A 308 -7.71 6.23 14.81
C GLN A 308 -7.02 4.91 15.20
N ASN A 309 -7.15 3.87 14.35
CA ASN A 309 -6.56 2.56 14.62
C ASN A 309 -5.08 2.51 14.27
N MET A 310 -4.52 3.51 13.58
CA MET A 310 -3.09 3.56 13.28
C MET A 310 -2.26 3.72 14.56
N PRO A 311 -1.06 3.11 14.60
CA PRO A 311 -0.22 3.18 15.78
C PRO A 311 0.37 4.60 15.90
N LYS A 312 0.40 5.16 17.11
CA LYS A 312 0.80 6.56 17.34
C LYS A 312 2.27 6.84 17.00
N ASP A 313 3.10 5.81 16.91
CA ASP A 313 4.53 5.87 16.62
C ASP A 313 4.87 5.61 15.15
N ARG A 314 3.88 5.33 14.28
CA ARG A 314 4.12 5.03 12.86
C ARG A 314 3.09 5.68 11.94
N ALA A 315 3.51 5.90 10.70
CA ALA A 315 2.65 6.28 9.59
C ALA A 315 3.07 5.52 8.33
N LEU A 316 2.18 5.44 7.34
CA LEU A 316 2.42 4.77 6.07
C LEU A 316 2.27 5.78 4.93
N LEU A 317 3.26 5.84 4.05
CA LEU A 317 3.12 6.39 2.72
C LEU A 317 2.66 5.25 1.82
N LEU A 318 1.55 5.45 1.10
CA LEU A 318 0.96 4.41 0.27
C LEU A 318 0.36 4.95 -1.02
N ASP A 319 0.26 4.08 -2.02
CA ASP A 319 -0.57 4.27 -3.20
C ASP A 319 -1.87 3.46 -3.08
N THR A 320 -2.98 4.14 -2.83
CA THR A 320 -4.30 3.49 -2.70
C THR A 320 -4.73 2.76 -3.97
N ASN A 321 -4.22 3.12 -5.16
CA ASN A 321 -4.59 2.46 -6.42
C ASN A 321 -4.06 1.02 -6.50
N ASN A 322 -2.95 0.75 -5.81
CA ASN A 322 -2.30 -0.56 -5.76
C ASN A 322 -2.88 -1.48 -4.67
N ILE A 323 -3.81 -0.97 -3.86
CA ILE A 323 -4.44 -1.70 -2.77
C ILE A 323 -5.91 -1.95 -3.13
N LYS A 324 -6.31 -3.21 -3.16
CA LYS A 324 -7.69 -3.61 -3.46
C LYS A 324 -8.23 -4.60 -2.45
N VAL A 325 -9.49 -4.46 -2.09
CA VAL A 325 -10.24 -5.51 -1.39
C VAL A 325 -10.86 -6.46 -2.41
N ARG A 326 -10.73 -7.76 -2.18
CA ARG A 326 -11.36 -8.79 -3.00
C ARG A 326 -12.27 -9.65 -2.15
N TYR A 327 -13.51 -9.81 -2.60
CA TYR A 327 -14.52 -10.59 -1.90
C TYR A 327 -14.61 -11.99 -2.50
N LEU A 328 -14.51 -13.03 -1.68
CA LEU A 328 -14.95 -14.38 -2.04
C LEU A 328 -16.46 -14.50 -1.86
N THR A 329 -16.97 -13.91 -0.79
CA THR A 329 -18.41 -13.79 -0.55
C THR A 329 -18.69 -12.38 -0.05
N PRO A 330 -19.53 -11.59 -0.76
CA PRO A 330 -19.94 -10.27 -0.31
C PRO A 330 -20.53 -10.30 1.09
N ILE A 331 -20.60 -9.16 1.77
CA ILE A 331 -21.19 -9.10 3.11
C ILE A 331 -22.71 -9.28 2.99
N TYR A 332 -23.22 -10.31 3.65
CA TYR A 332 -24.62 -10.65 3.69
C TYR A 332 -25.05 -10.92 5.13
N ASP A 333 -26.36 -10.84 5.37
CA ASP A 333 -26.96 -11.27 6.63
C ASP A 333 -27.98 -12.39 6.37
N GLN A 334 -28.07 -13.31 7.33
CA GLN A 334 -29.01 -14.43 7.28
C GLN A 334 -29.63 -14.64 8.67
N ASP A 335 -30.81 -15.24 8.70
CA ASP A 335 -31.43 -15.68 9.95
C ASP A 335 -30.58 -16.78 10.60
N ALA A 336 -30.36 -16.62 11.90
CA ALA A 336 -29.60 -17.56 12.74
C ALA A 336 -30.45 -18.10 13.91
N THR A 337 -31.75 -17.82 13.89
CA THR A 337 -32.66 -18.19 14.97
C THR A 337 -32.80 -19.71 15.06
N LEU A 338 -32.47 -20.26 16.23
CA LEU A 338 -32.59 -21.69 16.47
C LEU A 338 -34.06 -22.09 16.63
N PRO A 339 -34.49 -23.23 16.07
CA PRO A 339 -35.84 -23.75 16.29
C PRO A 339 -36.14 -23.90 17.79
N GLY A 340 -37.24 -23.27 18.25
CA GLY A 340 -37.66 -23.28 19.65
C GLY A 340 -37.02 -22.19 20.54
N GLY A 341 -36.14 -21.35 20.01
CA GLY A 341 -35.62 -20.19 20.74
C GLY A 341 -36.65 -19.07 20.90
N ASP A 342 -36.70 -18.46 22.09
CA ASP A 342 -37.53 -17.27 22.37
C ASP A 342 -36.76 -15.95 22.09
N TYR A 343 -36.21 -15.87 20.89
CA TYR A 343 -35.48 -14.70 20.40
C TYR A 343 -35.48 -14.68 18.87
N PHE A 344 -35.16 -13.53 18.29
CA PHE A 344 -34.80 -13.39 16.89
C PHE A 344 -33.31 -13.10 16.80
N SER A 345 -32.63 -13.75 15.87
CA SER A 345 -31.20 -13.55 15.69
C SER A 345 -30.77 -13.57 14.25
N ARG A 346 -29.77 -12.75 13.92
CA ARG A 346 -29.18 -12.67 12.59
C ARG A 346 -27.67 -12.76 12.69
N VAL A 347 -27.07 -13.46 11.75
CA VAL A 347 -25.61 -13.51 11.58
C VAL A 347 -25.24 -12.74 10.32
N ILE A 348 -24.29 -11.83 10.46
CA ILE A 348 -23.67 -11.09 9.38
C ILE A 348 -22.37 -11.81 9.04
N ARG A 349 -22.15 -12.13 7.78
CA ARG A 349 -20.95 -12.80 7.31
C ARG A 349 -20.48 -12.19 6.00
N GLY A 350 -19.17 -12.09 5.84
CA GLY A 350 -18.52 -11.83 4.56
C GLY A 350 -17.17 -12.52 4.54
N GLU A 351 -16.69 -12.86 3.36
CA GLU A 351 -15.35 -13.42 3.19
C GLU A 351 -14.57 -12.56 2.20
N LEU A 352 -13.47 -11.96 2.67
CA LEU A 352 -12.67 -11.01 1.91
C LEU A 352 -11.17 -11.17 2.19
N GLY A 353 -10.34 -10.70 1.27
CA GLY A 353 -8.90 -10.57 1.43
C GLY A 353 -8.37 -9.31 0.75
N PHE A 354 -7.10 -9.01 0.98
CA PHE A 354 -6.44 -7.82 0.42
C PHE A 354 -5.43 -8.19 -0.66
N GLU A 355 -5.52 -7.52 -1.80
CA GLU A 355 -4.53 -7.52 -2.87
C GLU A 355 -3.70 -6.24 -2.73
N ILE A 356 -2.38 -6.40 -2.51
CA ILE A 356 -1.44 -5.28 -2.35
C ILE A 356 -0.34 -5.46 -3.39
N LYS A 357 -0.43 -4.71 -4.48
CA LYS A 357 0.54 -4.77 -5.57
C LYS A 357 1.81 -3.99 -5.23
N ASN A 358 2.95 -4.56 -5.61
CA ASN A 358 4.26 -3.90 -5.56
C ASN A 358 4.52 -3.24 -4.19
N ALA A 359 4.30 -3.94 -3.08
CA ALA A 359 4.36 -3.33 -1.74
C ALA A 359 5.74 -2.74 -1.42
N LYS A 360 6.81 -3.31 -1.98
CA LYS A 360 8.19 -2.81 -1.85
C LYS A 360 8.35 -1.38 -2.38
N GLU A 361 7.68 -1.08 -3.49
CA GLU A 361 7.71 0.20 -4.20
C GLU A 361 6.57 1.12 -3.77
N SER A 362 5.39 0.58 -3.48
CA SER A 362 4.15 1.34 -3.22
C SER A 362 3.93 1.70 -1.75
N ILE A 363 4.71 1.12 -0.82
CA ILE A 363 4.61 1.40 0.61
C ILE A 363 5.96 1.88 1.16
N ALA A 364 5.93 2.96 1.93
CA ALA A 364 7.02 3.32 2.84
C ALA A 364 6.51 3.50 4.27
N VAL A 365 7.26 2.98 5.23
CA VAL A 365 6.91 2.99 6.66
C VAL A 365 7.69 4.11 7.35
N LEU A 366 6.98 5.10 7.88
CA LEU A 366 7.54 6.08 8.79
C LEU A 366 7.42 5.52 10.21
N SER A 367 8.52 5.39 10.93
CA SER A 367 8.56 4.69 12.22
C SER A 367 9.37 5.41 13.28
N GLY A 368 9.03 5.18 14.55
CA GLY A 368 9.67 5.86 15.67
C GLY A 368 9.30 7.34 15.75
N ILE A 369 8.08 7.71 15.38
CA ILE A 369 7.59 9.08 15.44
C ILE A 369 7.23 9.44 16.89
N SER A 370 7.47 10.68 17.29
CA SER A 370 7.03 11.21 18.59
C SER A 370 5.51 11.03 18.79
N LYS A 371 5.12 10.49 19.94
CA LYS A 371 3.71 10.31 20.31
C LYS A 371 3.02 11.61 20.72
N THR A 372 3.81 12.61 21.08
CA THR A 372 3.34 13.93 21.53
C THR A 372 3.70 14.99 20.49
N VAL A 373 2.87 16.02 20.41
CA VAL A 373 3.17 17.23 19.64
C VAL A 373 3.66 18.28 20.64
N ALA A 374 4.87 18.77 20.45
CA ALA A 374 5.49 19.86 21.21
C ALA A 374 5.00 21.22 20.73
#